data_AF-G3PI56-F1
#
_entry.id   AF-G3PI56-F1
#
_cell.length_a   1.000
_cell.length_b   1.000
_cell.length_c   1.000
_cell.angle_alpha   90.00
_cell.angle_beta   90.00
_cell.angle_gamma   90.00
#
_symmetry.space_group_name_H-M   'P 1'
#
loop_
_entity.id
_entity.type
_entity.pdbx_description
1 polymer ?
#
loop_
_entity_poly.entity_id
_entity_poly.type
_entity_poly.pdbx_seq_one_letter_code
_entity_poly.pdbx_strand_id
1 'polypeptide(L)'
;MLALRTFVLLGLSWTCRAASGDPWGQCPVNRKCKDKFGNGSCDNECMEPECLRDGFDCLKDRGHCNPGHIQYCRDHYANSHCEQGCDSAPCGWDGSDCFTHRSPMWARGTLVLHASLPAHRGAFANSSLLWALSVLLQSPLKLRGSAPLATGRNLFDFDAQQLADLLAQASAGDSNGSLLFLQVDNRPCTSQPSTCFPYATEAASFLRAVMLLKPGWFSSLPELKAVVSIRGV
;
A
#
# COMPACT_ATOMS: atom_id res chain seq x y z
N MET A 1 -34.73 12.29 -49.19
CA MET A 1 -33.54 12.23 -48.30
C MET A 1 -34.00 12.61 -46.90
N LEU A 2 -33.94 11.71 -45.93
CA LEU A 2 -33.65 11.97 -44.52
C LEU A 2 -33.64 10.60 -43.81
N ALA A 3 -32.44 10.04 -43.61
CA ALA A 3 -32.25 8.86 -42.79
C ALA A 3 -32.08 9.31 -41.34
N LEU A 4 -33.00 8.88 -40.48
CA LEU A 4 -32.96 9.12 -39.04
C LEU A 4 -31.88 8.22 -38.44
N ARG A 5 -30.72 8.80 -38.07
CA ARG A 5 -29.66 8.08 -37.33
C ARG A 5 -29.98 8.12 -35.84
N THR A 6 -30.46 7.01 -35.30
CA THR A 6 -30.45 6.73 -33.86
C THR A 6 -29.01 6.52 -33.39
N PHE A 7 -28.47 7.50 -32.66
CA PHE A 7 -27.25 7.34 -31.87
C PHE A 7 -27.59 6.55 -30.60
N VAL A 8 -27.17 5.29 -30.54
CA VAL A 8 -27.14 4.52 -29.30
C VAL A 8 -25.95 5.02 -28.50
N LEU A 9 -26.22 5.85 -27.49
CA LEU A 9 -25.26 6.21 -26.45
C LEU A 9 -25.04 4.97 -25.57
N LEU A 10 -24.03 4.17 -25.90
CA LEU A 10 -23.47 3.18 -24.97
C LEU A 10 -22.73 3.95 -23.87
N GLY A 11 -23.49 4.36 -22.85
CA GLY A 11 -22.93 4.83 -21.59
C GLY A 11 -22.17 3.68 -20.95
N LEU A 12 -20.84 3.73 -21.01
CA LEU A 12 -19.98 2.98 -20.11
C LEU A 12 -20.17 3.56 -18.70
N SER A 13 -21.21 3.08 -18.02
CA SER A 13 -21.36 3.26 -16.59
C SER A 13 -20.20 2.55 -15.91
N TRP A 14 -19.13 3.29 -15.62
CA TRP A 14 -18.19 2.93 -14.57
C TRP A 14 -18.99 2.93 -13.26
N THR A 15 -19.56 1.78 -12.93
CA THR A 15 -20.08 1.56 -11.58
C THR A 15 -18.88 1.67 -10.65
N CYS A 16 -18.88 2.66 -9.75
CA CYS A 16 -18.01 2.68 -8.58
C CYS A 16 -18.27 1.38 -7.82
N ARG A 17 -17.46 0.36 -8.09
CA ARG A 17 -17.54 -0.90 -7.36
C ARG A 17 -17.06 -0.56 -5.95
N ALA A 18 -17.96 -0.67 -4.97
CA ALA A 18 -17.60 -0.52 -3.57
C ALA A 18 -16.34 -1.35 -3.31
N ALA A 19 -15.34 -0.76 -2.65
CA ALA A 19 -14.10 -1.44 -2.35
C ALA A 19 -14.44 -2.73 -1.58
N SER A 20 -14.28 -3.88 -2.24
CA SER A 20 -14.59 -5.17 -1.64
C SER A 20 -13.71 -5.36 -0.40
N GLY A 21 -14.35 -5.74 0.70
CA GLY A 21 -13.67 -6.22 1.90
C GLY A 21 -12.89 -7.52 1.65
N ASP A 22 -12.92 -8.11 0.46
CA ASP A 22 -12.08 -9.24 0.08
C ASP A 22 -10.89 -8.78 -0.79
N PRO A 23 -9.62 -8.97 -0.35
CA PRO A 23 -8.43 -8.69 -1.16
C PRO A 23 -8.42 -9.39 -2.54
N TRP A 24 -9.04 -10.57 -2.66
CA TRP A 24 -9.11 -11.33 -3.92
C TRP A 24 -10.42 -11.10 -4.68
N GLY A 25 -11.24 -10.12 -4.29
CA GLY A 25 -12.56 -9.90 -4.90
C GLY A 25 -12.53 -9.59 -6.41
N GLN A 26 -11.36 -9.29 -6.97
CA GLN A 26 -11.14 -9.11 -8.41
C GLN A 26 -10.38 -10.28 -9.07
N CYS A 27 -9.79 -11.18 -8.29
CA CYS A 27 -9.15 -12.39 -8.81
C CYS A 27 -10.24 -13.34 -9.36
N PRO A 28 -10.04 -13.97 -10.53
CA PRO A 28 -11.01 -14.91 -11.08
C PRO A 28 -11.35 -16.05 -10.11
N VAL A 29 -12.65 -16.26 -9.85
CA VAL A 29 -13.20 -17.18 -8.82
C VAL A 29 -12.68 -18.61 -8.93
N ASN A 30 -12.34 -19.05 -10.14
CA ASN A 30 -11.80 -20.37 -10.43
C ASN A 30 -10.33 -20.56 -10.01
N ARG A 31 -9.59 -19.49 -9.69
CA ARG A 31 -8.20 -19.56 -9.24
C ARG A 31 -8.15 -19.57 -7.71
N LYS A 32 -7.62 -20.63 -7.10
CA LYS A 32 -7.47 -20.77 -5.64
C LYS A 32 -6.25 -19.99 -5.10
N CYS A 33 -6.06 -18.75 -5.55
CA CYS A 33 -4.83 -17.98 -5.27
C CYS A 33 -4.68 -17.51 -3.82
N LYS A 34 -5.77 -17.48 -3.06
CA LYS A 34 -5.71 -17.15 -1.64
C LYS A 34 -4.84 -18.12 -0.85
N ASP A 35 -4.93 -19.41 -1.15
CA ASP A 35 -4.15 -20.46 -0.47
C ASP A 35 -2.71 -20.55 -1.00
N LYS A 36 -2.42 -19.85 -2.10
CA LYS A 36 -1.10 -19.81 -2.75
C LYS A 36 -0.26 -18.61 -2.35
N PHE A 37 -0.91 -17.50 -2.02
CA PHE A 37 -0.28 -16.24 -1.67
C PHE A 37 0.84 -16.37 -0.62
N GLY A 38 2.08 -16.11 -1.02
CA GLY A 38 3.22 -16.01 -0.10
C GLY A 38 3.59 -17.33 0.57
N ASN A 39 3.27 -18.48 -0.05
CA ASN A 39 3.58 -19.82 0.44
C ASN A 39 5.03 -20.25 0.11
N GLY A 40 5.78 -19.45 -0.66
CA GLY A 40 7.16 -19.70 -1.07
C GLY A 40 7.32 -20.54 -2.34
N SER A 41 6.23 -20.96 -2.97
CA SER A 41 6.18 -21.66 -4.25
C SER A 41 5.64 -20.72 -5.32
N CYS A 42 6.33 -20.63 -6.46
CA CYS A 42 5.85 -19.79 -7.55
C CYS A 42 4.67 -20.46 -8.29
N ASP A 43 3.47 -19.94 -8.07
CA ASP A 43 2.23 -20.31 -8.74
C ASP A 43 1.93 -19.29 -9.86
N ASN A 44 2.41 -19.57 -11.08
CA ASN A 44 2.33 -18.63 -12.21
C ASN A 44 0.91 -18.16 -12.54
N GLU A 45 -0.10 -18.99 -12.28
CA GLU A 45 -1.51 -18.65 -12.45
C GLU A 45 -2.01 -17.54 -11.50
N CYS A 46 -1.26 -17.25 -10.43
CA CYS A 46 -1.60 -16.26 -9.40
C CYS A 46 -0.79 -14.96 -9.49
N MET A 47 0.04 -14.81 -10.52
CA MET A 47 0.92 -13.66 -10.70
C MET A 47 0.21 -12.37 -11.15
N GLU A 48 -1.05 -12.45 -11.59
CA GLU A 48 -1.78 -11.26 -12.04
C GLU A 48 -2.03 -10.26 -10.90
N PRO A 49 -2.06 -8.94 -11.18
CA PRO A 49 -2.27 -7.92 -10.16
C PRO A 49 -3.50 -8.13 -9.28
N GLU A 50 -4.63 -8.50 -9.90
CA GLU A 50 -5.90 -8.80 -9.22
C GLU A 50 -5.85 -10.06 -8.34
N CYS A 51 -4.91 -10.96 -8.60
CA CYS A 51 -4.62 -12.14 -7.79
C CYS A 51 -3.45 -11.92 -6.82
N LEU A 52 -3.04 -10.66 -6.65
CA LEU A 52 -2.06 -10.21 -5.68
C LEU A 52 -0.64 -10.77 -5.92
N ARG A 53 -0.30 -11.02 -7.19
CA ARG A 53 1.07 -11.34 -7.62
C ARG A 53 1.68 -12.52 -6.89
N ASP A 54 0.85 -13.48 -6.50
CA ASP A 54 1.24 -14.68 -5.74
C ASP A 54 2.06 -14.36 -4.47
N GLY A 55 1.79 -13.23 -3.80
CA GLY A 55 2.59 -12.80 -2.65
C GLY A 55 4.07 -12.59 -2.98
N PHE A 56 4.39 -12.32 -4.25
CA PHE A 56 5.72 -12.20 -4.83
C PHE A 56 6.54 -13.50 -4.92
N ASP A 57 5.96 -14.69 -4.79
CA ASP A 57 6.71 -15.96 -4.73
C ASP A 57 7.51 -16.29 -5.99
N CYS A 58 7.14 -15.69 -7.11
CA CYS A 58 7.82 -15.82 -8.39
C CYS A 58 9.01 -14.87 -8.59
N LEU A 59 9.35 -14.01 -7.62
CA LEU A 59 10.53 -13.15 -7.73
C LEU A 59 11.82 -13.97 -7.55
N LYS A 60 12.64 -14.03 -8.60
CA LYS A 60 13.88 -14.84 -8.64
C LYS A 60 14.99 -14.34 -7.71
N ASP A 61 15.04 -13.02 -7.47
CA ASP A 61 16.02 -12.40 -6.58
C ASP A 61 15.30 -11.45 -5.62
N ARG A 62 14.79 -12.02 -4.53
CA ARG A 62 14.14 -11.25 -3.47
C ARG A 62 15.15 -10.49 -2.59
N GLY A 63 16.42 -10.91 -2.62
CA GLY A 63 17.43 -10.47 -1.67
C GLY A 63 16.99 -10.65 -0.21
N HIS A 64 17.74 -10.03 0.69
CA HIS A 64 17.31 -9.79 2.07
C HIS A 64 17.95 -8.48 2.54
N CYS A 65 17.29 -7.79 3.47
CA CYS A 65 17.94 -6.69 4.15
C CYS A 65 18.90 -7.27 5.18
N ASN A 66 20.15 -6.79 5.20
CA ASN A 66 21.14 -7.24 6.18
C ASN A 66 20.58 -7.02 7.60
N PRO A 67 20.43 -8.07 8.43
CA PRO A 67 19.83 -7.95 9.77
C PRO A 67 20.50 -6.89 10.65
N GLY A 68 21.83 -6.72 10.54
CA GLY A 68 22.57 -5.70 11.29
C GLY A 68 22.32 -4.27 10.80
N HIS A 69 21.74 -4.10 9.62
CA HIS A 69 21.46 -2.80 9.00
C HIS A 69 19.97 -2.41 9.07
N ILE A 70 19.08 -3.36 9.43
CA ILE A 70 17.63 -3.12 9.49
C ILE A 70 17.28 -1.92 10.39
N GLN A 71 17.87 -1.84 11.58
CA GLN A 71 17.55 -0.73 12.50
C GLN A 71 17.97 0.62 11.91
N TYR A 72 19.14 0.67 11.26
CA TYR A 72 19.62 1.87 10.60
C TYR A 72 18.68 2.30 9.47
N CYS A 73 18.29 1.38 8.58
CA CYS A 73 17.35 1.68 7.50
C CYS A 73 15.97 2.13 8.02
N ARG A 74 15.50 1.58 9.14
CA ARG A 74 14.24 2.02 9.79
C ARG A 74 14.32 3.46 10.30
N ASP A 75 15.43 3.81 10.94
CA ASP A 75 15.60 5.13 11.56
C ASP A 75 15.83 6.23 10.52
N HIS A 76 16.33 5.87 9.35
CA HIS A 76 16.67 6.78 8.27
C HIS A 76 15.66 6.80 7.11
N TYR A 77 14.67 5.90 7.10
CA TYR A 77 13.67 5.84 6.04
C TYR A 77 12.97 7.18 5.74
N ALA A 78 13.05 7.63 4.48
CA ALA A 78 12.37 8.82 3.96
C ALA A 78 12.76 10.13 4.66
N ASN A 79 13.98 10.22 5.20
CA ASN A 79 14.55 11.36 5.91
C ASN A 79 15.13 12.45 4.97
N SER A 80 15.09 12.25 3.65
CA SER A 80 15.66 13.11 2.58
C SER A 80 17.18 13.04 2.39
N HIS A 81 17.85 12.05 2.97
CA HIS A 81 19.24 11.69 2.76
C HIS A 81 19.29 10.30 2.12
N CYS A 82 20.20 10.09 1.16
CA CYS A 82 20.29 8.82 0.46
C CYS A 82 21.26 7.88 1.16
N GLU A 83 20.71 6.85 1.78
CA GLU A 83 21.40 5.72 2.37
C GLU A 83 21.51 4.58 1.36
N GLN A 84 22.58 4.57 0.55
CA GLN A 84 22.81 3.56 -0.51
C GLN A 84 22.68 2.10 -0.01
N GLY A 85 23.04 1.81 1.24
CA GLY A 85 22.89 0.47 1.83
C GLY A 85 21.44 0.07 2.18
N CYS A 86 20.50 1.01 2.07
CA CYS A 86 19.06 0.82 2.27
C CYS A 86 18.27 0.94 0.94
N ASP A 87 18.94 1.31 -0.16
CA ASP A 87 18.36 1.49 -1.49
C ASP A 87 18.12 0.15 -2.21
N SER A 88 17.30 -0.71 -1.61
CA SER A 88 16.88 -1.99 -2.19
C SER A 88 15.46 -2.37 -1.75
N ALA A 89 14.77 -3.18 -2.55
CA ALA A 89 13.43 -3.68 -2.24
C ALA A 89 13.29 -4.28 -0.83
N PRO A 90 14.13 -5.23 -0.40
CA PRO A 90 13.99 -5.83 0.93
C PRO A 90 14.33 -4.87 2.08
N CYS A 91 14.99 -3.74 1.82
CA CYS A 91 15.25 -2.68 2.81
C CYS A 91 14.31 -1.47 2.67
N GLY A 92 13.31 -1.51 1.77
CA GLY A 92 12.31 -0.46 1.60
C GLY A 92 12.73 0.71 0.69
N TRP A 93 13.78 0.54 -0.11
CA TRP A 93 14.32 1.55 -1.04
C TRP A 93 14.61 2.91 -0.41
N ASP A 94 15.02 2.90 0.86
CA ASP A 94 15.35 4.10 1.61
C ASP A 94 14.28 5.20 1.54
N GLY A 95 12.99 4.82 1.46
CA GLY A 95 11.90 5.79 1.36
C GLY A 95 11.91 6.65 0.10
N SER A 96 12.63 6.21 -0.95
CA SER A 96 12.90 6.93 -2.20
C SER A 96 13.85 8.13 -2.09
N ASP A 97 14.64 8.25 -1.03
CA ASP A 97 15.57 9.37 -0.88
C ASP A 97 16.74 9.33 -1.90
N CYS A 98 17.05 8.14 -2.42
CA CYS A 98 18.01 7.98 -3.52
C CYS A 98 17.46 8.32 -4.92
N PHE A 99 16.19 8.71 -5.05
CA PHE A 99 15.52 8.97 -6.34
C PHE A 99 15.21 10.45 -6.59
N THR A 100 15.83 11.39 -5.86
CA THR A 100 15.55 12.84 -5.92
C THR A 100 15.68 13.46 -7.31
N HIS A 101 16.54 12.92 -8.17
CA HIS A 101 16.74 13.40 -9.54
C HIS A 101 15.67 12.92 -10.54
N ARG A 102 14.75 12.04 -10.12
CA ARG A 102 13.70 11.49 -10.99
C ARG A 102 12.34 12.10 -10.64
N SER A 103 11.56 12.38 -11.67
CA SER A 103 10.15 12.75 -11.49
C SER A 103 9.40 11.64 -10.77
N PRO A 104 8.57 11.96 -9.77
CA PRO A 104 7.80 10.94 -9.06
C PRO A 104 6.86 10.15 -9.95
N MET A 105 6.71 8.86 -9.65
CA MET A 105 5.75 7.98 -10.33
C MET A 105 4.80 7.41 -9.28
N TRP A 106 3.81 8.20 -8.91
CA TRP A 106 2.83 7.82 -7.90
C TRP A 106 1.84 6.78 -8.46
N ALA A 107 1.48 5.81 -7.64
CA ALA A 107 0.27 5.03 -7.87
C ALA A 107 -0.95 5.96 -7.92
N ARG A 108 -1.95 5.61 -8.73
CA ARG A 108 -3.22 6.33 -8.80
C ARG A 108 -4.02 6.08 -7.53
N GLY A 109 -4.61 7.14 -6.98
CA GLY A 109 -5.39 7.09 -5.74
C GLY A 109 -4.53 7.31 -4.48
N THR A 110 -5.14 7.07 -3.33
CA THR A 110 -4.51 7.23 -2.00
C THR A 110 -4.65 5.94 -1.21
N LEU A 111 -3.55 5.48 -0.62
CA LEU A 111 -3.57 4.38 0.33
C LEU A 111 -3.87 4.97 1.72
N VAL A 112 -5.03 4.65 2.27
CA VAL A 112 -5.45 5.10 3.60
C VAL A 112 -5.22 3.97 4.60
N LEU A 113 -4.43 4.26 5.62
CA LEU A 113 -4.09 3.35 6.70
C LEU A 113 -4.72 3.84 8.00
N HIS A 114 -5.58 3.04 8.61
CA HIS A 114 -6.06 3.27 9.97
C HIS A 114 -5.12 2.57 10.95
N ALA A 115 -4.50 3.33 11.84
CA ALA A 115 -3.50 2.84 12.79
C ALA A 115 -3.85 3.22 14.24
N SER A 116 -3.50 2.35 15.19
CA SER A 116 -3.60 2.60 16.64
C SER A 116 -2.41 3.44 17.14
N LEU A 117 -2.22 4.59 16.50
CA LEU A 117 -1.17 5.57 16.80
C LEU A 117 -1.82 6.94 16.91
N PRO A 118 -1.48 7.75 17.93
CA PRO A 118 -2.04 9.08 18.06
C PRO A 118 -1.68 9.97 16.86
N ALA A 119 -2.62 10.81 16.43
CA ALA A 119 -2.37 11.83 15.42
C ALA A 119 -1.64 13.03 16.05
N HIS A 120 -0.31 13.01 16.15
CA HIS A 120 0.45 14.17 16.62
C HIS A 120 0.90 15.09 15.48
N ARG A 121 0.73 16.41 15.65
CA ARG A 121 1.33 17.44 14.79
C ARG A 121 2.78 17.69 15.22
N GLY A 122 3.70 16.96 14.63
CA GLY A 122 5.13 17.10 14.89
C GLY A 122 5.86 16.00 14.14
N ALA A 123 6.83 16.39 13.32
CA ALA A 123 7.61 15.48 12.50
C ALA A 123 8.44 14.56 13.40
N PHE A 124 7.91 13.40 13.79
CA PHE A 124 8.68 12.17 14.01
C PHE A 124 7.75 10.94 14.14
N ALA A 125 8.30 9.81 13.69
CA ALA A 125 8.05 8.44 14.18
C ALA A 125 6.89 7.61 13.59
N ASN A 126 6.79 7.54 12.26
CA ASN A 126 6.28 6.32 11.60
C ASN A 126 7.25 5.77 10.55
N SER A 127 8.51 6.24 10.53
CA SER A 127 9.53 5.72 9.61
C SER A 127 9.60 4.20 9.69
N SER A 128 9.56 3.61 10.88
CA SER A 128 9.53 2.16 11.06
C SER A 128 8.27 1.48 10.50
N LEU A 129 7.08 2.05 10.69
CA LEU A 129 5.83 1.48 10.15
C LEU A 129 5.77 1.62 8.63
N LEU A 130 6.12 2.78 8.09
CA LEU A 130 6.16 3.01 6.65
C LEU A 130 7.26 2.17 5.99
N TRP A 131 8.42 2.03 6.63
CA TRP A 131 9.49 1.12 6.23
C TRP A 131 8.96 -0.31 6.17
N ALA A 132 8.32 -0.81 7.23
CA ALA A 132 7.79 -2.17 7.28
C ALA A 132 6.80 -2.42 6.14
N LEU A 133 5.81 -1.53 5.96
CA LEU A 133 4.84 -1.62 4.88
C LEU A 133 5.49 -1.51 3.48
N SER A 134 6.56 -0.73 3.34
CA SER A 134 7.30 -0.59 2.08
C SER A 134 8.11 -1.83 1.73
N VAL A 135 8.66 -2.51 2.74
CA VAL A 135 9.30 -3.82 2.57
C VAL A 135 8.27 -4.86 2.13
N LEU A 136 7.06 -4.86 2.73
CA LEU A 136 5.97 -5.75 2.30
C LEU A 136 5.60 -5.51 0.82
N LEU A 137 5.48 -4.24 0.41
CA LEU A 137 5.12 -3.85 -0.95
C LEU A 137 6.29 -3.94 -1.95
N GLN A 138 7.54 -4.02 -1.49
CA GLN A 138 8.72 -3.74 -2.32
C GLN A 138 8.67 -2.37 -3.06
N SER A 139 7.92 -1.42 -2.50
CA SER A 139 7.67 -0.09 -3.07
C SER A 139 7.50 0.93 -1.94
N PRO A 140 8.13 2.10 -1.99
CA PRO A 140 8.08 3.06 -0.89
C PRO A 140 6.71 3.71 -0.70
N LEU A 141 6.38 3.99 0.56
CA LEU A 141 5.20 4.73 0.97
C LEU A 141 5.59 6.12 1.49
N LYS A 142 5.04 7.17 0.88
CA LYS A 142 5.20 8.55 1.35
C LYS A 142 3.95 9.01 2.09
N LEU A 143 4.10 9.48 3.31
CA LEU A 143 3.03 10.14 4.07
C LEU A 143 2.70 11.50 3.45
N ARG A 144 1.41 11.73 3.16
CA ARG A 144 0.89 13.01 2.64
C ARG A 144 0.10 13.80 3.67
N GLY A 145 -0.42 13.12 4.67
CA GLY A 145 -1.12 13.76 5.78
C GLY A 145 -1.71 12.73 6.72
N SER A 146 -2.25 13.22 7.83
CA SER A 146 -2.90 12.40 8.83
C SER A 146 -4.12 13.11 9.43
N ALA A 147 -5.06 12.32 9.92
CA ALA A 147 -6.23 12.80 10.65
C ALA A 147 -6.50 11.90 11.86
N PRO A 148 -7.00 12.41 12.99
CA PRO A 148 -7.39 11.57 14.11
C PRO A 148 -8.59 10.68 13.73
N LEU A 149 -8.53 9.39 14.09
CA LEU A 149 -9.66 8.47 14.01
C LEU A 149 -9.54 7.42 15.11
N ALA A 150 -10.57 7.28 15.95
CA ALA A 150 -10.55 6.33 17.04
C ALA A 150 -10.47 4.88 16.52
N THR A 151 -9.69 4.03 17.20
CA THR A 151 -9.42 2.64 16.77
C THR A 151 -10.67 1.77 16.62
N GLY A 152 -11.75 2.09 17.33
CA GLY A 152 -13.04 1.39 17.22
C GLY A 152 -13.87 1.76 15.99
N ARG A 153 -13.45 2.75 15.19
CA ARG A 153 -14.15 3.16 13.96
C ARG A 153 -13.69 2.31 12.78
N ASN A 154 -14.62 1.94 11.91
CA ASN A 154 -14.31 1.18 10.71
C ASN A 154 -14.01 2.12 9.53
N LEU A 155 -12.83 1.97 8.92
CA LEU A 155 -12.39 2.75 7.75
C LEU A 155 -13.31 2.59 6.53
N PHE A 156 -14.01 1.45 6.42
CA PHE A 156 -14.91 1.18 5.30
C PHE A 156 -16.27 1.89 5.43
N ASP A 157 -16.59 2.48 6.58
CA ASP A 157 -17.82 3.23 6.78
C ASP A 157 -17.77 4.65 6.17
N PHE A 158 -16.58 5.10 5.76
CA PHE A 158 -16.37 6.43 5.19
C PHE A 158 -16.28 6.38 3.66
N ASP A 159 -16.94 7.28 2.96
CA ASP A 159 -16.70 7.47 1.52
C ASP A 159 -15.44 8.33 1.26
N ALA A 160 -15.08 8.49 -0.02
CA ALA A 160 -13.89 9.24 -0.42
C ALA A 160 -13.96 10.72 -0.02
N GLN A 161 -15.15 11.33 -0.09
CA GLN A 161 -15.34 12.74 0.26
C GLN A 161 -15.22 12.94 1.76
N GLN A 162 -15.85 12.07 2.55
CA GLN A 162 -15.74 12.10 4.01
C GLN A 162 -14.30 11.93 4.50
N LEU A 163 -13.51 11.06 3.84
CA LEU A 163 -12.08 10.91 4.14
C LEU A 163 -11.28 12.18 3.79
N ALA A 164 -11.59 12.83 2.67
CA ALA A 164 -10.97 14.10 2.30
C ALA A 164 -11.32 15.22 3.30
N ASP A 165 -12.58 15.27 3.75
CA ASP A 165 -13.05 16.25 4.73
C ASP A 165 -12.36 16.05 6.09
N LEU A 166 -12.19 14.80 6.54
CA LEU A 166 -11.43 14.47 7.76
C LEU A 166 -9.98 14.95 7.68
N LEU A 167 -9.33 14.78 6.53
CA LEU A 167 -7.96 15.26 6.32
C LEU A 167 -7.89 16.78 6.31
N ALA A 168 -8.81 17.46 5.62
CA ALA A 168 -8.83 18.91 5.52
C ALA A 168 -9.12 19.60 6.86
N GLN A 169 -9.96 18.98 7.71
CA GLN A 169 -10.36 19.50 9.01
C GLN A 169 -9.53 18.93 10.17
N ALA A 170 -8.45 18.20 9.87
CA ALA A 170 -7.64 17.52 10.87
C ALA A 170 -7.11 18.49 11.94
N SER A 171 -7.64 18.37 13.16
CA SER A 171 -7.17 19.08 14.35
C SER A 171 -6.25 18.19 15.18
N ALA A 172 -5.46 18.78 16.08
CA ALA A 172 -4.64 18.06 17.04
C ALA A 172 -5.52 17.49 18.19
N GLY A 173 -6.56 16.73 17.83
CA GLY A 173 -7.44 16.10 18.79
C GLY A 173 -6.82 14.83 19.37
N ASP A 174 -7.02 14.62 20.67
CA ASP A 174 -6.62 13.39 21.35
C ASP A 174 -7.50 12.22 20.90
N SER A 175 -7.00 11.46 19.93
CA SER A 175 -7.58 10.19 19.49
C SER A 175 -6.58 9.07 19.78
N ASN A 176 -7.09 7.92 20.21
CA ASN A 176 -6.29 6.72 20.43
C ASN A 176 -5.81 6.04 19.12
N GLY A 177 -6.15 6.62 17.97
CA GLY A 177 -5.74 6.18 16.64
C GLY A 177 -5.76 7.32 15.62
N SER A 178 -5.31 7.01 14.41
CA SER A 178 -5.19 7.94 13.29
C SER A 178 -5.41 7.29 11.93
N LEU A 179 -5.86 8.09 10.98
CA LEU A 179 -5.75 7.83 9.55
C LEU A 179 -4.44 8.41 9.03
N LEU A 180 -3.69 7.62 8.28
CA LEU A 180 -2.51 8.02 7.53
C LEU A 180 -2.85 7.95 6.03
N PHE A 181 -2.69 9.07 5.34
CA PHE A 181 -2.93 9.19 3.91
C PHE A 181 -1.59 9.06 3.19
N LEU A 182 -1.41 7.95 2.47
CA LEU A 182 -0.14 7.52 1.91
C LEU A 182 -0.20 7.49 0.38
N GLN A 183 0.93 7.74 -0.26
CA GLN A 183 1.13 7.48 -1.69
C GLN A 183 2.21 6.43 -1.90
N VAL A 184 1.99 5.54 -2.86
CA VAL A 184 2.96 4.53 -3.29
C VAL A 184 3.85 5.13 -4.37
N ASP A 185 5.16 5.07 -4.19
CA ASP A 185 6.14 5.52 -5.17
C ASP A 185 6.64 4.35 -6.02
N ASN A 186 6.30 4.34 -7.31
CA ASN A 186 6.72 3.32 -8.27
C ASN A 186 8.05 3.68 -8.97
N ARG A 187 8.76 4.76 -8.57
CA ARG A 187 10.11 5.04 -9.09
C ARG A 187 11.06 3.85 -8.98
N PRO A 188 11.18 3.17 -7.83
CA PRO A 188 12.19 2.11 -7.67
C PRO A 188 11.87 0.83 -8.45
N CYS A 189 10.58 0.48 -8.59
CA CYS A 189 10.17 -0.76 -9.27
C CYS A 189 10.18 -0.69 -10.80
N THR A 190 10.58 0.43 -11.41
CA THR A 190 10.60 0.58 -12.89
C THR A 190 11.45 -0.43 -13.63
N SER A 191 12.54 -0.91 -13.01
CA SER A 191 13.38 -1.97 -13.55
C SER A 191 12.73 -3.36 -13.47
N GLN A 192 11.70 -3.52 -12.63
CA GLN A 192 10.97 -4.77 -12.42
C GLN A 192 9.45 -4.49 -12.31
N PRO A 193 8.76 -4.17 -13.43
CA PRO A 193 7.39 -3.66 -13.41
C PRO A 193 6.36 -4.58 -12.71
N SER A 194 6.64 -5.88 -12.61
CA SER A 194 5.79 -6.84 -11.90
C SER A 194 5.68 -6.55 -10.39
N THR A 195 6.61 -5.80 -9.79
CA THR A 195 6.55 -5.38 -8.38
C THR A 195 5.87 -4.04 -8.16
N CYS A 196 5.57 -3.30 -9.23
CA CYS A 196 4.89 -2.01 -9.13
C CYS A 196 3.39 -2.16 -8.83
N PHE A 197 2.85 -1.16 -8.12
CA PHE A 197 1.41 -1.01 -7.86
C PHE A 197 0.87 0.23 -8.57
N PRO A 198 0.28 0.11 -9.77
CA PRO A 198 -0.24 1.27 -10.50
C PRO A 198 -1.43 1.96 -9.80
N TYR A 199 -2.12 1.27 -8.89
CA TYR A 199 -3.25 1.82 -8.12
C TYR A 199 -3.08 1.55 -6.62
N ALA A 200 -3.48 2.52 -5.80
CA ALA A 200 -3.49 2.39 -4.34
C ALA A 200 -4.42 1.26 -3.86
N THR A 201 -5.48 0.96 -4.60
CA THR A 201 -6.39 -0.16 -4.34
C THR A 201 -5.71 -1.53 -4.47
N GLU A 202 -4.77 -1.68 -5.40
CA GLU A 202 -3.97 -2.91 -5.53
C GLU A 202 -3.01 -3.07 -4.36
N ALA A 203 -2.27 -2.01 -4.02
CA ALA A 203 -1.35 -2.00 -2.87
C ALA A 203 -2.09 -2.28 -1.56
N ALA A 204 -3.26 -1.66 -1.37
CA ALA A 204 -4.13 -1.91 -0.23
C ALA A 204 -4.57 -3.37 -0.17
N SER A 205 -5.01 -3.95 -1.29
CA SER A 205 -5.46 -5.35 -1.31
C SER A 205 -4.32 -6.30 -0.98
N PHE A 206 -3.12 -6.07 -1.53
CA PHE A 206 -1.92 -6.84 -1.18
C PHE A 206 -1.60 -6.77 0.31
N LEU A 207 -1.52 -5.57 0.90
CA LEU A 207 -1.24 -5.41 2.33
C LEU A 207 -2.31 -6.06 3.21
N ARG A 208 -3.59 -5.95 2.84
CA ARG A 208 -4.69 -6.60 3.55
C ARG A 208 -4.60 -8.12 3.49
N ALA A 209 -4.19 -8.70 2.36
CA ALA A 209 -3.92 -10.13 2.26
C ALA A 209 -2.79 -10.57 3.21
N VAL A 210 -1.70 -9.80 3.28
CA VAL A 210 -0.62 -10.04 4.26
C VAL A 210 -1.15 -9.95 5.70
N MET A 211 -1.97 -8.94 6.03
CA MET A 211 -2.53 -8.77 7.38
C MET A 211 -3.51 -9.90 7.75
N LEU A 212 -4.25 -10.42 6.77
CA LEU A 212 -5.22 -11.49 6.95
C LEU A 212 -4.54 -12.85 7.14
N LEU A 213 -3.59 -13.18 6.26
CA LEU A 213 -2.95 -14.51 6.22
C LEU A 213 -1.77 -14.63 7.18
N LYS A 214 -1.14 -13.50 7.55
CA LYS A 214 0.04 -13.43 8.46
C LYS A 214 1.09 -14.50 8.09
N PRO A 215 1.65 -14.45 6.87
CA PRO A 215 2.62 -15.43 6.41
C PRO A 215 3.84 -15.46 7.34
N GLY A 216 4.68 -16.51 7.28
CA GLY A 216 5.70 -16.80 8.31
C GLY A 216 6.70 -15.67 8.63
N TRP A 217 6.85 -14.69 7.73
CA TRP A 217 7.69 -13.50 7.90
C TRP A 217 6.98 -12.32 8.59
N PHE A 218 5.67 -12.37 8.82
CA PHE A 218 4.89 -11.32 9.46
C PHE A 218 5.40 -10.99 10.88
N SER A 219 5.84 -11.99 11.64
CA SER A 219 6.31 -11.79 13.02
C SER A 219 7.62 -11.01 13.14
N SER A 220 8.38 -10.83 12.05
CA SER A 220 9.61 -10.03 12.05
C SER A 220 9.37 -8.52 11.97
N LEU A 221 8.11 -8.11 11.77
CA LEU A 221 7.67 -6.72 11.61
C LEU A 221 6.68 -6.33 12.72
N PRO A 222 7.17 -6.08 13.95
CA PRO A 222 6.32 -5.75 15.09
C PRO A 222 5.49 -4.47 14.90
N GLU A 223 5.92 -3.57 14.02
CA GLU A 223 5.24 -2.32 13.67
C GLU A 223 3.83 -2.57 13.12
N LEU A 224 3.62 -3.71 12.46
CA LEU A 224 2.33 -4.10 11.88
C LEU A 224 1.23 -4.30 12.94
N LYS A 225 1.58 -4.46 14.22
CA LYS A 225 0.61 -4.51 15.33
C LYS A 225 -0.19 -3.21 15.47
N ALA A 226 0.36 -2.10 14.99
CA ALA A 226 -0.33 -0.81 14.99
C ALA A 226 -1.39 -0.70 13.89
N VAL A 227 -1.40 -1.58 12.88
CA VAL A 227 -2.33 -1.53 11.76
C VAL A 227 -3.70 -2.05 12.19
N VAL A 228 -4.71 -1.19 12.14
CA VAL A 228 -6.12 -1.55 12.39
C VAL A 228 -6.78 -2.01 11.09
N SER A 229 -6.68 -1.20 10.02
CA SER A 229 -7.21 -1.55 8.70
C SER A 229 -6.56 -0.72 7.60
N ILE A 230 -6.64 -1.20 6.36
CA ILE A 230 -6.03 -0.56 5.19
C ILE A 230 -7.07 -0.51 4.07
N ARG A 231 -7.08 0.58 3.30
CA ARG A 231 -7.96 0.75 2.13
C ARG A 231 -7.29 1.63 1.07
N GLY A 232 -7.49 1.33 -0.20
CA GLY A 232 -7.18 2.23 -1.31
C GLY A 232 -8.44 3.01 -1.73
N VAL A 233 -8.27 4.29 -2.05
CA VAL A 233 -9.32 5.21 -2.51
C VAL A 233 -8.89 5.90 -3.79
#